data_AF-A0A3N5ADC9-F1
#
_entry.id   AF-A0A3N5ADC9-F1
#
_cell.length_a   1.000
_cell.length_b   1.000
_cell.length_c   1.000
_cell.angle_alpha   90.00
_cell.angle_beta   90.00
_cell.angle_gamma   90.00
#
_symmetry.space_group_name_H-M   'P 1'
#
loop_
_entity.id
_entity.type
_entity.pdbx_description
1 polymer ?
#
loop_
_entity_poly.entity_id
_entity_poly.type
_entity_poly.pdbx_seq_one_letter_code
_entity_poly.pdbx_strand_id
1 'polypeptide(L)'
;MGQRTTLLRGLTLAAAAVLPLYGPTAVQAAESAVTAVAVCGHTSAQPTLQRGSTGSSAVEAQCELNLATKPSRYTPIAADGSFGPATETRVKEFQRCAGLGVDGVLGPQTWAALNTWAAQPHTCATQGTSGTAQSTVCGHTGTRPTLRRGATGSEVKEVQCRLNLAMEPFHYPPLTIDGDFGGGTEARVIELQNCAGLSADGVVGPNTWARLVDWSSRNTYCTPPRPAGYPIDGLDTAKYQHPGGAPIDWKAVRASGVEFATVKATRGTNVTDEYLATDLEAARTAGLAVAPYHFYTGTSPDTGAAQADRFIAAVRATGYTGQRAGDLPPVFDLERMDDGSGRCPTYGTVDDTKAWLDKVEAAFGRTPIIYTQKSFLDDCLGSTTAFARYPLQLADYRQSISQPPLPNGSTTWAMWQYTDAALFPGIKAPATADVFNGTQDDLDRLANR
;
A
#
# COMPACT_ATOMS: atom_id res chain seq x y z
N MET A 1 51.83 -47.68 23.73
CA MET A 1 52.89 -47.91 24.74
C MET A 1 53.48 -46.55 25.05
N GLY A 2 53.14 -45.87 26.14
CA GLY A 2 53.58 -46.15 27.51
C GLY A 2 54.41 -44.94 27.98
N GLN A 3 53.76 -43.97 28.64
CA GLN A 3 54.05 -43.50 30.02
C GLN A 3 55.49 -43.05 30.34
N ARG A 4 55.65 -41.80 30.79
CA ARG A 4 56.09 -41.36 32.16
C ARG A 4 56.52 -39.88 32.13
N THR A 5 55.85 -38.96 32.85
CA THR A 5 56.17 -38.46 34.22
C THR A 5 57.61 -37.87 34.31
N THR A 6 57.90 -36.64 34.77
CA THR A 6 57.92 -36.23 36.21
C THR A 6 58.54 -34.80 36.39
N LEU A 7 57.87 -33.91 37.18
CA LEU A 7 58.32 -32.95 38.25
C LEU A 7 59.56 -32.01 38.04
N LEU A 8 59.83 -30.87 38.71
CA LEU A 8 59.31 -30.08 39.85
C LEU A 8 60.16 -28.77 40.00
N ARG A 9 59.68 -27.83 40.86
CA ARG A 9 60.38 -26.70 41.55
C ARG A 9 60.57 -25.41 40.71
N GLY A 10 60.11 -24.22 41.09
CA GLY A 10 59.66 -23.69 42.37
C GLY A 10 60.66 -22.61 42.85
N LEU A 11 60.24 -21.35 42.96
CA LEU A 11 60.57 -20.47 44.08
C LEU A 11 59.75 -19.17 44.06
N THR A 12 59.16 -18.89 45.21
CA THR A 12 58.37 -17.74 45.63
C THR A 12 59.24 -16.54 46.00
N LEU A 13 58.74 -15.32 45.78
CA LEU A 13 58.96 -14.20 46.71
C LEU A 13 57.67 -13.39 46.85
N ALA A 14 57.16 -13.37 48.08
CA ALA A 14 56.08 -12.51 48.52
C ALA A 14 56.67 -11.18 49.00
N ALA A 15 56.00 -10.08 48.67
CA ALA A 15 56.11 -8.81 49.41
C ALA A 15 54.69 -8.29 49.60
N ALA A 16 54.28 -8.19 50.86
CA ALA A 16 53.02 -7.59 51.27
C ALA A 16 53.16 -6.07 51.33
N ALA A 17 52.14 -5.35 50.87
CA ALA A 17 51.93 -3.95 51.25
C ALA A 17 50.43 -3.73 51.51
N VAL A 18 50.17 -3.14 52.67
CA VAL A 18 48.86 -2.85 53.27
C VAL A 18 48.23 -1.62 52.61
N LEU A 19 46.91 -1.67 52.42
CA LEU A 19 46.03 -0.64 51.84
C LEU A 19 45.99 0.65 52.66
N PRO A 20 45.76 1.81 52.01
CA PRO A 20 44.95 2.88 52.54
C PRO A 20 43.66 3.06 51.74
N LEU A 21 42.55 3.19 52.46
CA LEU A 21 41.24 3.62 51.98
C LEU A 21 41.30 5.09 51.54
N TYR A 22 41.11 5.37 50.25
CA TYR A 22 40.70 6.68 49.75
C TYR A 22 39.68 6.49 48.63
N GLY A 23 38.50 7.10 48.79
CA GLY A 23 37.45 7.11 47.78
C GLY A 23 37.92 7.78 46.47
N PRO A 24 37.32 7.43 45.33
CA PRO A 24 37.77 7.95 44.05
C PRO A 24 37.59 9.47 44.00
N THR A 25 38.72 10.17 43.84
CA THR A 25 38.78 11.57 43.45
C THR A 25 38.24 11.73 42.02
N ALA A 26 37.75 12.94 41.73
CA ALA A 26 36.97 13.33 40.56
C ALA A 26 37.72 13.31 39.20
N VAL A 27 38.53 12.28 38.93
CA VAL A 27 39.23 12.07 37.66
C VAL A 27 38.99 10.64 37.17
N GLN A 28 37.71 10.26 37.08
CA GLN A 28 37.29 9.07 36.35
C GLN A 28 35.84 9.18 35.85
N ALA A 29 35.48 10.39 35.40
CA ALA A 29 34.27 10.66 34.63
C ALA A 29 34.68 11.50 33.40
N ALA A 30 35.33 10.84 32.45
CA ALA A 30 35.48 11.35 31.10
C ALA A 30 35.40 10.14 30.16
N GLU A 31 34.19 9.60 30.04
CA GLU A 31 33.83 8.75 28.91
C GLU A 31 34.08 9.52 27.61
N SER A 32 34.63 8.81 26.63
CA SER A 32 35.02 9.33 25.33
C SER A 32 33.84 9.99 24.60
N ALA A 33 33.83 11.32 24.57
CA ALA A 33 33.02 12.07 23.62
C ALA A 33 33.59 11.84 22.22
N VAL A 34 32.92 10.97 21.45
CA VAL A 34 33.12 10.89 20.01
C VAL A 34 32.73 12.26 19.42
N THR A 35 33.67 12.97 18.82
CA THR A 35 33.39 14.26 18.16
C THR A 35 32.29 14.06 17.12
N ALA A 36 31.17 14.79 17.27
CA ALA A 36 30.09 14.82 16.29
C ALA A 36 30.65 15.24 14.92
N VAL A 37 30.56 14.35 13.93
CA VAL A 37 30.94 14.62 12.55
C VAL A 37 29.70 15.17 11.85
N ALA A 38 29.78 16.39 11.32
CA ALA A 38 28.76 16.95 10.44
C ALA A 38 28.93 16.33 9.05
N VAL A 39 28.04 15.43 8.63
CA VAL A 39 28.18 14.70 7.36
C VAL A 39 27.78 15.57 6.18
N CYS A 40 26.79 16.46 6.36
CA CYS A 40 26.35 17.43 5.35
C CYS A 40 27.00 18.81 5.51
N GLY A 41 27.61 19.09 6.67
CA GLY A 41 28.51 20.23 6.87
C GLY A 41 27.81 21.57 7.15
N HIS A 42 26.53 21.57 7.53
CA HIS A 42 25.78 22.77 7.90
C HIS A 42 26.01 23.20 9.36
N THR A 43 26.29 22.26 10.26
CA THR A 43 26.70 22.52 11.66
C THR A 43 27.18 21.22 12.35
N SER A 44 28.07 21.33 13.33
CA SER A 44 28.43 20.21 14.23
C SER A 44 27.59 20.17 15.51
N ALA A 45 26.67 21.13 15.70
CA ALA A 45 25.78 21.18 16.84
C ALA A 45 24.62 20.18 16.67
N GLN A 46 24.51 19.23 17.60
CA GLN A 46 23.50 18.16 17.61
C GLN A 46 22.55 18.28 18.83
N PRO A 47 21.76 19.36 18.93
CA PRO A 47 20.78 19.51 19.99
C PRO A 47 19.64 18.50 19.83
N THR A 48 18.82 18.32 20.87
CA THR A 48 17.59 17.56 20.73
C THR A 48 16.64 18.29 19.78
N LEU A 49 16.30 17.66 18.66
CA LEU A 49 15.36 18.20 17.68
C LEU A 49 14.04 17.44 17.69
N GLN A 50 12.95 18.17 17.56
CA GLN A 50 11.60 17.63 17.47
C GLN A 50 10.72 18.58 16.65
N ARG A 51 9.44 18.23 16.46
CA ARG A 51 8.53 19.10 15.72
C ARG A 51 8.54 20.53 16.25
N GLY A 52 8.72 21.49 15.35
CA GLY A 52 8.81 22.91 15.65
C GLY A 52 10.24 23.41 15.90
N SER A 53 11.24 22.53 15.99
CA SER A 53 12.65 22.94 15.94
C SER A 53 12.99 23.53 14.57
N THR A 54 13.85 24.55 14.55
CA THR A 54 14.27 25.22 13.31
C THR A 54 15.78 25.53 13.33
N GLY A 55 16.34 25.89 12.18
CA GLY A 55 17.73 26.36 12.04
C GLY A 55 18.69 25.33 11.46
N SER A 56 19.99 25.64 11.48
CA SER A 56 21.02 24.85 10.77
C SER A 56 21.12 23.39 11.23
N SER A 57 20.86 23.09 12.51
CA SER A 57 20.80 21.71 13.00
C SER A 57 19.63 20.92 12.40
N ALA A 58 18.50 21.56 12.10
CA ALA A 58 17.37 20.91 11.42
C ALA A 58 17.70 20.64 9.94
N VAL A 59 18.40 21.57 9.27
CA VAL A 59 18.91 21.37 7.89
C VAL A 59 19.88 20.18 7.85
N GLU A 60 20.83 20.11 8.80
CA GLU A 60 21.78 19.01 8.91
C GLU A 60 21.05 17.67 9.08
N ALA A 61 20.11 17.60 10.03
CA ALA A 61 19.30 16.40 10.27
C ALA A 61 18.55 15.94 9.02
N GLN A 62 17.87 16.86 8.31
CA GLN A 62 17.10 16.53 7.11
C GLN A 62 18.01 16.01 5.99
N CYS A 63 19.18 16.61 5.81
CA CYS A 63 20.17 16.16 4.83
C CYS A 63 20.72 14.78 5.17
N GLU A 64 21.13 14.56 6.42
CA GLU A 64 21.67 13.27 6.86
C GLU A 64 20.61 12.16 6.79
N LEU A 65 19.34 12.46 7.10
CA LEU A 65 18.22 11.53 6.93
C LEU A 65 18.06 11.12 5.46
N ASN A 66 18.24 12.03 4.50
CA ASN A 66 18.17 11.67 3.09
C ASN A 66 19.36 10.80 2.62
N LEU A 67 20.50 10.87 3.31
CA LEU A 67 21.70 10.06 3.02
C LEU A 67 21.70 8.71 3.74
N ALA A 68 21.13 8.64 4.94
CA ALA A 68 21.30 7.52 5.87
C ALA A 68 20.79 6.17 5.38
N THR A 69 19.85 6.15 4.45
CA THR A 69 19.23 4.92 3.92
C THR A 69 19.13 4.97 2.40
N LYS A 70 19.36 3.84 1.72
CA LYS A 70 19.36 3.81 0.24
C LYS A 70 18.02 4.23 -0.39
N PRO A 71 18.01 4.91 -1.57
CA PRO A 71 16.85 5.63 -2.11
C PRO A 71 15.63 4.79 -2.52
N SER A 72 15.76 3.46 -2.59
CA SER A 72 14.71 2.60 -3.13
C SER A 72 13.53 2.35 -2.18
N ARG A 73 13.48 3.02 -1.00
CA ARG A 73 12.46 2.78 0.04
C ARG A 73 11.90 4.02 0.75
N TYR A 74 12.43 5.22 0.49
CA TYR A 74 12.00 6.43 1.19
C TYR A 74 11.96 7.64 0.25
N THR A 75 10.95 8.47 0.38
CA THR A 75 10.85 9.74 -0.33
C THR A 75 11.76 10.76 0.35
N PRO A 76 12.74 11.36 -0.35
CA PRO A 76 13.57 12.41 0.22
C PRO A 76 12.72 13.57 0.74
N ILE A 77 13.07 14.09 1.91
CA ILE A 77 12.43 15.27 2.50
C ILE A 77 13.20 16.55 2.13
N ALA A 78 12.53 17.69 2.07
CA ALA A 78 13.20 18.97 1.88
C ALA A 78 14.09 19.29 3.10
N ALA A 79 15.32 19.74 2.85
CA ALA A 79 16.24 20.24 3.88
C ALA A 79 16.04 21.75 4.07
N ASP A 80 14.85 22.14 4.48
CA ASP A 80 14.39 23.53 4.59
C ASP A 80 14.71 24.18 5.95
N GLY A 81 15.28 23.43 6.89
CA GLY A 81 15.61 23.90 8.23
C GLY A 81 14.40 24.02 9.14
N SER A 82 13.26 23.47 8.75
CA SER A 82 12.05 23.37 9.55
C SER A 82 11.78 21.91 9.91
N PHE A 83 11.85 21.58 11.20
CA PHE A 83 11.48 20.25 11.67
C PHE A 83 9.95 20.14 11.71
N GLY A 84 9.37 19.93 10.53
CA GLY A 84 7.93 19.76 10.32
C GLY A 84 7.46 18.31 10.39
N PRO A 85 6.20 18.05 10.03
CA PRO A 85 5.61 16.71 10.04
C PRO A 85 6.36 15.69 9.17
N ALA A 86 6.87 16.12 8.03
CA ALA A 86 7.65 15.27 7.12
C ALA A 86 8.98 14.85 7.75
N THR A 87 9.69 15.79 8.39
CA THR A 87 10.96 15.51 9.10
C THR A 87 10.74 14.56 10.27
N GLU A 88 9.69 14.76 11.07
CA GLU A 88 9.36 13.86 12.18
C GLU A 88 9.03 12.44 11.68
N THR A 89 8.26 12.34 10.59
CA THR A 89 7.93 11.05 9.96
C THR A 89 9.20 10.33 9.50
N ARG A 90 10.10 11.06 8.84
CA ARG A 90 11.38 10.54 8.37
C ARG A 90 12.30 10.11 9.51
N VAL A 91 12.32 10.84 10.63
CA VAL A 91 13.07 10.46 11.84
C VAL A 91 12.54 9.15 12.41
N LYS A 92 11.22 8.98 12.49
CA LYS A 92 10.62 7.72 12.96
C LYS A 92 10.95 6.54 12.06
N GLU A 93 10.96 6.74 10.74
CA GLU A 93 11.40 5.72 9.79
C GLU A 93 12.86 5.34 9.95
N PHE A 94 13.73 6.33 10.11
CA PHE A 94 15.15 6.12 10.36
C PHE A 94 15.38 5.38 11.69
N GLN A 95 14.74 5.81 12.78
CA GLN A 95 14.81 5.16 14.09
C GLN A 95 14.38 3.69 14.02
N ARG A 96 13.29 3.38 13.31
CA ARG A 96 12.85 1.99 13.06
C ARG A 96 13.91 1.19 12.32
N CYS A 97 14.51 1.77 11.30
CA CYS A 97 15.52 1.09 10.49
C CYS A 97 16.84 0.87 11.25
N ALA A 98 17.22 1.84 12.10
CA ALA A 98 18.42 1.80 12.92
C ALA A 98 18.26 1.05 14.26
N GLY A 99 17.06 0.55 14.57
CA GLY A 99 16.78 -0.19 15.81
C GLY A 99 16.76 0.68 17.07
N LEU A 100 16.37 1.95 16.95
CA LEU A 100 16.29 2.92 18.04
C LEU A 100 14.86 3.07 18.58
N GLY A 101 14.72 3.73 19.73
CA GLY A 101 13.42 4.20 20.22
C GLY A 101 12.77 5.14 19.21
N VAL A 102 11.52 4.86 18.84
CA VAL A 102 10.80 5.56 17.75
C VAL A 102 9.93 6.68 18.32
N ASP A 103 10.57 7.72 18.84
CA ASP A 103 9.90 8.89 19.43
C ASP A 103 9.74 10.06 18.44
N GLY A 104 10.37 9.98 17.26
CA GLY A 104 10.41 11.08 16.29
C GLY A 104 11.28 12.26 16.72
N VAL A 105 12.07 12.07 17.77
CA VAL A 105 12.97 13.06 18.36
C VAL A 105 14.41 12.69 17.99
N LEU A 106 15.11 13.67 17.44
CA LEU A 106 16.54 13.58 17.18
C LEU A 106 17.31 13.94 18.45
N GLY A 107 17.32 13.01 19.40
CA GLY A 107 18.14 13.06 20.62
C GLY A 107 19.56 12.50 20.39
N PRO A 108 20.43 12.49 21.42
CA PRO A 108 21.84 12.10 21.28
C PRO A 108 22.07 10.72 20.66
N GLN A 109 21.21 9.74 20.98
CA GLN A 109 21.30 8.38 20.41
C GLN A 109 20.90 8.34 18.93
N THR A 110 19.85 9.07 18.56
CA THR A 110 19.41 9.21 17.16
C THR A 110 20.46 9.90 16.33
N TRP A 111 21.09 10.97 16.85
CA TRP A 111 22.19 11.66 16.20
C TRP A 111 23.40 10.78 15.96
N ALA A 112 23.85 10.04 16.98
CA ALA A 112 25.02 9.16 16.84
C ALA A 112 24.82 8.10 15.74
N ALA A 113 23.63 7.51 15.68
CA ALA A 113 23.27 6.57 14.63
C ALA A 113 23.18 7.27 13.27
N LEU A 114 22.54 8.45 13.21
CA LEU A 114 22.33 9.21 11.98
C LEU A 114 23.66 9.58 11.32
N ASN A 115 24.63 10.08 12.09
CA ASN A 115 25.98 10.40 11.60
C ASN A 115 26.66 9.18 10.97
N THR A 116 26.58 8.03 11.65
CA THR A 116 27.19 6.78 11.21
C THR A 116 26.56 6.29 9.90
N TRP A 117 25.24 6.39 9.80
CA TRP A 117 24.48 5.89 8.66
C TRP A 117 24.52 6.85 7.47
N ALA A 118 24.58 8.16 7.69
CA ALA A 118 24.74 9.14 6.62
C ALA A 118 26.14 9.07 5.99
N ALA A 119 27.18 8.80 6.80
CA ALA A 119 28.54 8.59 6.30
C ALA A 119 28.70 7.26 5.54
N GLN A 120 27.93 6.23 5.90
CA GLN A 120 27.88 4.94 5.22
C GLN A 120 26.42 4.47 5.09
N PRO A 121 25.75 4.72 3.95
CA PRO A 121 24.32 4.40 3.79
C PRO A 121 24.01 2.91 3.95
N HIS A 122 23.14 2.56 4.89
CA HIS A 122 22.75 1.18 5.17
C HIS A 122 21.43 0.79 4.50
N THR A 123 21.22 -0.52 4.35
CA THR A 123 19.94 -1.11 3.95
C THR A 123 19.20 -1.65 5.16
N CYS A 124 17.95 -1.26 5.36
CA CYS A 124 17.12 -1.80 6.43
C CYS A 124 16.93 -3.32 6.24
N ALA A 125 17.18 -4.11 7.28
CA ALA A 125 16.98 -5.56 7.24
C ALA A 125 15.47 -5.90 7.10
N THR A 126 15.16 -6.91 6.31
CA THR A 126 13.83 -7.56 6.30
C THR A 126 13.62 -8.26 7.64
N GLN A 127 12.60 -7.85 8.38
CA GLN A 127 12.29 -8.21 9.76
C GLN A 127 12.16 -9.73 9.98
N GLY A 128 12.86 -10.24 11.00
CA GLY A 128 12.73 -11.60 11.53
C GLY A 128 11.55 -11.75 12.51
N THR A 129 11.02 -12.96 12.59
CA THR A 129 9.94 -13.51 13.44
C THR A 129 9.06 -12.53 14.25
N SER A 130 7.78 -12.51 13.87
CA SER A 130 6.63 -11.67 14.26
C SER A 130 6.48 -11.29 15.76
N GLY A 131 6.96 -12.08 16.73
CA GLY A 131 6.69 -11.83 18.15
C GLY A 131 7.42 -10.62 18.77
N THR A 132 8.68 -10.37 18.39
CA THR A 132 9.51 -9.33 19.05
C THR A 132 9.25 -7.95 18.44
N ALA A 133 9.05 -7.89 17.11
CA ALA A 133 8.73 -6.67 16.37
C ALA A 133 7.37 -6.06 16.77
N GLN A 134 6.39 -6.87 17.17
CA GLN A 134 5.05 -6.39 17.57
C GLN A 134 5.02 -5.64 18.91
N SER A 135 5.95 -5.92 19.84
CA SER A 135 6.03 -5.24 21.15
C SER A 135 6.52 -3.80 21.03
N THR A 136 7.41 -3.54 20.08
CA THR A 136 8.04 -2.23 19.84
C THR A 136 7.13 -1.29 19.04
N VAL A 137 6.21 -1.84 18.24
CA VAL A 137 5.39 -1.05 17.30
C VAL A 137 4.11 -0.49 17.92
N CYS A 138 3.39 -1.27 18.72
CA CYS A 138 2.14 -0.83 19.37
C CYS A 138 2.15 -0.92 20.90
N GLY A 139 3.26 -1.38 21.50
CA GLY A 139 3.25 -1.86 22.87
C GLY A 139 2.52 -3.20 22.97
N HIS A 140 2.99 -4.08 23.86
CA HIS A 140 2.19 -5.20 24.33
C HIS A 140 1.93 -5.00 25.81
N THR A 141 0.66 -5.03 26.18
CA THR A 141 0.30 -5.44 27.53
C THR A 141 0.41 -6.96 27.57
N GLY A 142 1.00 -7.55 28.63
CA GLY A 142 1.17 -9.00 28.72
C GLY A 142 -0.16 -9.78 28.75
N THR A 143 -1.28 -9.06 28.75
CA THR A 143 -2.65 -9.55 28.83
C THR A 143 -3.43 -9.06 27.61
N ARG A 144 -4.16 -9.96 26.92
CA ARG A 144 -5.09 -9.61 25.83
C ARG A 144 -6.54 -9.85 26.29
N PRO A 145 -7.09 -8.98 27.15
CA PRO A 145 -8.43 -9.15 27.69
C PRO A 145 -9.51 -8.93 26.63
N THR A 146 -10.73 -9.36 26.91
CA THR A 146 -11.89 -9.00 26.08
C THR A 146 -12.21 -7.52 26.25
N LEU A 147 -12.09 -6.73 25.17
CA LEU A 147 -12.39 -5.30 25.15
C LEU A 147 -13.65 -5.00 24.34
N ARG A 148 -14.38 -3.96 24.73
CA ARG A 148 -15.62 -3.48 24.09
C ARG A 148 -15.84 -2.00 24.42
N ARG A 149 -16.86 -1.38 23.81
CA ARG A 149 -17.20 0.03 24.06
C ARG A 149 -17.23 0.35 25.57
N GLY A 150 -16.56 1.43 25.95
CA GLY A 150 -16.40 1.88 27.33
C GLY A 150 -15.17 1.34 28.06
N ALA A 151 -14.42 0.39 27.48
CA ALA A 151 -13.11 0.02 27.98
C ALA A 151 -12.10 1.16 27.80
N THR A 152 -11.13 1.26 28.70
CA THR A 152 -10.05 2.25 28.63
C THR A 152 -8.70 1.64 28.99
N GLY A 153 -7.60 2.30 28.63
CA GLY A 153 -6.24 1.94 29.08
C GLY A 153 -5.27 1.51 27.98
N SER A 154 -4.13 0.96 28.38
CA SER A 154 -3.03 0.56 27.50
C SER A 154 -3.42 -0.48 26.45
N GLU A 155 -4.28 -1.41 26.84
CA GLU A 155 -4.81 -2.48 26.01
C GLU A 155 -5.66 -1.92 24.86
N VAL A 156 -6.40 -0.83 25.12
CA VAL A 156 -7.18 -0.13 24.09
C VAL A 156 -6.27 0.63 23.13
N LYS A 157 -5.21 1.28 23.64
CA LYS A 157 -4.19 1.92 22.78
C LYS A 157 -3.52 0.91 21.85
N GLU A 158 -3.24 -0.30 22.37
CA GLU A 158 -2.70 -1.39 21.56
C GLU A 158 -3.68 -1.80 20.45
N VAL A 159 -4.97 -1.97 20.76
CA VAL A 159 -6.01 -2.24 19.74
C VAL A 159 -6.05 -1.14 18.68
N GLN A 160 -6.14 0.14 19.07
CA GLN A 160 -6.23 1.27 18.16
C GLN A 160 -5.00 1.35 17.24
N CYS A 161 -3.80 1.16 17.79
CA CYS A 161 -2.57 1.08 17.00
C CYS A 161 -2.58 -0.09 16.01
N ARG A 162 -2.95 -1.29 16.47
CA ARG A 162 -3.01 -2.47 15.60
C ARG A 162 -4.06 -2.34 14.50
N LEU A 163 -5.22 -1.75 14.80
CA LEU A 163 -6.25 -1.45 13.80
C LEU A 163 -5.72 -0.47 12.74
N ASN A 164 -4.99 0.57 13.14
CA ASN A 164 -4.38 1.52 12.20
C ASN A 164 -3.30 0.88 11.29
N LEU A 165 -2.67 -0.21 11.73
CA LEU A 165 -1.70 -0.96 10.93
C LEU A 165 -2.33 -2.07 10.10
N ALA A 166 -3.44 -2.63 10.57
CA ALA A 166 -4.14 -3.74 9.92
C ALA A 166 -5.19 -3.27 8.91
N MET A 167 -5.42 -1.97 8.77
CA MET A 167 -6.49 -1.39 7.94
C MET A 167 -5.90 -0.31 7.04
N GLU A 168 -6.31 -0.28 5.77
CA GLU A 168 -5.74 0.60 4.75
C GLU A 168 -6.08 2.08 5.08
N PRO A 169 -5.09 2.99 5.21
CA PRO A 169 -5.32 4.33 5.72
C PRO A 169 -6.21 5.24 4.84
N PHE A 170 -6.26 5.01 3.53
CA PHE A 170 -7.06 5.81 2.60
C PHE A 170 -8.56 5.53 2.75
N HIS A 171 -8.95 4.27 2.96
CA HIS A 171 -10.34 3.85 3.18
C HIS A 171 -10.76 3.93 4.64
N TYR A 172 -9.82 3.70 5.54
CA TYR A 172 -10.07 3.57 6.97
C TYR A 172 -9.25 4.62 7.72
N PRO A 173 -9.72 5.89 7.77
CA PRO A 173 -9.01 6.99 8.41
C PRO A 173 -8.45 6.57 9.77
N PRO A 174 -7.17 6.82 10.06
CA PRO A 174 -6.56 6.34 11.29
C PRO A 174 -7.34 6.77 12.53
N LEU A 175 -7.57 5.82 13.44
CA LEU A 175 -8.10 6.10 14.77
C LEU A 175 -7.12 6.97 15.55
N THR A 176 -7.64 7.88 16.36
CA THR A 176 -6.89 8.48 17.46
C THR A 176 -6.52 7.38 18.45
N ILE A 177 -5.24 7.32 18.85
CA ILE A 177 -4.74 6.37 19.87
C ILE A 177 -4.82 7.06 21.24
N ASP A 178 -6.03 7.25 21.73
CA ASP A 178 -6.32 7.92 23.01
C ASP A 178 -6.41 6.94 24.19
N GLY A 179 -6.64 5.65 23.91
CA GLY A 179 -6.88 4.62 24.92
C GLY A 179 -8.32 4.55 25.38
N ASP A 180 -9.25 5.18 24.66
CA ASP A 180 -10.69 5.13 24.93
C ASP A 180 -11.39 4.28 23.86
N PHE A 181 -12.08 3.22 24.28
CA PHE A 181 -12.83 2.36 23.37
C PHE A 181 -14.19 3.01 23.12
N GLY A 182 -14.18 4.11 22.35
CA GLY A 182 -15.37 4.84 21.92
C GLY A 182 -16.04 4.22 20.70
N GLY A 183 -17.05 4.93 20.15
CA GLY A 183 -17.81 4.46 18.99
C GLY A 183 -16.96 4.31 17.71
N GLY A 184 -15.92 5.13 17.53
CA GLY A 184 -15.00 5.00 16.40
C GLY A 184 -14.16 3.72 16.47
N THR A 185 -13.61 3.39 17.65
CA THR A 185 -12.87 2.14 17.89
C THR A 185 -13.76 0.92 17.67
N GLU A 186 -15.01 0.96 18.16
CA GLU A 186 -15.97 -0.14 17.94
C GLU A 186 -16.32 -0.33 16.48
N ALA A 187 -16.62 0.75 15.75
CA ALA A 187 -16.90 0.67 14.31
C ALA A 187 -15.71 0.06 13.55
N ARG A 188 -14.47 0.46 13.88
CA ARG A 188 -13.26 -0.09 13.26
C ARG A 188 -13.02 -1.57 13.60
N VAL A 189 -13.41 -2.00 14.81
CA VAL A 189 -13.38 -3.43 15.17
C VAL A 189 -14.39 -4.22 14.35
N ILE A 190 -15.61 -3.71 14.17
CA ILE A 190 -16.63 -4.33 13.31
C ILE A 190 -16.13 -4.43 11.86
N GLU A 191 -15.51 -3.37 11.33
CA GLU A 191 -14.91 -3.36 9.99
C GLU A 191 -13.84 -4.46 9.83
N LEU A 192 -12.89 -4.54 10.78
CA LEU A 192 -11.87 -5.60 10.80
C LEU A 192 -12.52 -6.99 10.93
N GLN A 193 -13.54 -7.16 11.78
CA GLN A 193 -14.20 -8.45 11.98
C GLN A 193 -14.90 -8.94 10.72
N ASN A 194 -15.69 -8.08 10.05
CA ASN A 194 -16.32 -8.39 8.77
C ASN A 194 -15.29 -8.87 7.75
N CYS A 195 -14.20 -8.11 7.65
CA CYS A 195 -13.10 -8.37 6.74
C CYS A 195 -12.32 -9.65 7.04
N ALA A 196 -12.20 -9.97 8.32
CA ALA A 196 -11.51 -11.16 8.78
C ALA A 196 -12.37 -12.44 8.75
N GLY A 197 -13.66 -12.33 8.38
CA GLY A 197 -14.63 -13.42 8.45
C GLY A 197 -14.97 -13.83 9.88
N LEU A 198 -14.92 -12.87 10.82
CA LEU A 198 -15.26 -13.07 12.23
C LEU A 198 -16.70 -12.60 12.50
N SER A 199 -17.25 -12.98 13.67
CA SER A 199 -18.47 -12.35 14.20
C SER A 199 -18.23 -10.85 14.36
N ALA A 200 -19.02 -10.02 13.68
CA ALA A 200 -18.88 -8.57 13.66
C ALA A 200 -19.66 -7.91 14.81
N ASP A 201 -19.31 -8.29 16.04
CA ASP A 201 -19.97 -7.88 17.29
C ASP A 201 -19.35 -6.64 17.95
N GLY A 202 -18.28 -6.08 17.38
CA GLY A 202 -17.57 -4.92 17.94
C GLY A 202 -16.73 -5.23 19.18
N VAL A 203 -16.60 -6.51 19.54
CA VAL A 203 -15.86 -6.95 20.72
C VAL A 203 -14.50 -7.52 20.32
N VAL A 204 -13.44 -7.01 20.96
CA VAL A 204 -12.09 -7.55 20.79
C VAL A 204 -11.91 -8.74 21.72
N GLY A 205 -12.44 -9.89 21.31
CA GLY A 205 -12.20 -11.19 21.95
C GLY A 205 -10.95 -11.90 21.43
N PRO A 206 -10.68 -13.15 21.86
CA PRO A 206 -9.47 -13.89 21.48
C PRO A 206 -9.25 -14.03 19.97
N ASN A 207 -10.32 -14.24 19.19
CA ASN A 207 -10.23 -14.36 17.73
C ASN A 207 -9.88 -13.02 17.07
N THR A 208 -10.49 -11.91 17.52
CA THR A 208 -10.18 -10.56 17.04
C THR A 208 -8.73 -10.18 17.38
N TRP A 209 -8.27 -10.52 18.59
CA TRP A 209 -6.87 -10.31 19.00
C TRP A 209 -5.89 -11.09 18.13
N ALA A 210 -6.13 -12.39 17.91
CA ALA A 210 -5.27 -13.21 17.06
C ALA A 210 -5.16 -12.63 15.65
N ARG A 211 -6.29 -12.16 15.10
CA ARG A 211 -6.32 -11.51 13.79
C ARG A 211 -5.57 -10.19 13.75
N LEU A 212 -5.78 -9.32 14.75
CA LEU A 212 -5.09 -8.03 14.85
C LEU A 212 -3.58 -8.20 14.93
N VAL A 213 -3.12 -9.14 15.75
CA VAL A 213 -1.70 -9.51 15.88
C VAL A 213 -1.14 -9.93 14.53
N ASP A 214 -1.79 -10.90 13.87
CA ASP A 214 -1.36 -11.40 12.57
C ASP A 214 -1.30 -10.28 11.51
N TRP A 215 -2.39 -9.54 11.28
CA TRP A 215 -2.48 -8.56 10.20
C TRP A 215 -1.62 -7.32 10.42
N SER A 216 -1.55 -6.81 11.65
CA SER A 216 -0.65 -5.69 12.00
C SER A 216 0.83 -6.04 11.86
N SER A 217 1.20 -7.33 11.81
CA SER A 217 2.59 -7.77 11.62
C SER A 217 3.01 -8.00 10.18
N ARG A 218 2.05 -8.11 9.27
CA ARG A 218 2.29 -8.45 7.86
C ARG A 218 2.23 -7.25 6.91
N ASN A 219 1.93 -6.04 7.43
CA ASN A 219 1.60 -4.87 6.62
C ASN A 219 0.52 -5.23 5.58
N THR A 220 -0.44 -6.07 6.01
CA THR A 220 -1.56 -6.57 5.20
C THR A 220 -2.79 -5.83 5.68
N TYR A 221 -3.42 -5.09 4.78
CA TYR A 221 -4.61 -4.32 5.11
C TYR A 221 -5.86 -5.15 4.92
N CYS A 222 -6.83 -4.89 5.79
CA CYS A 222 -8.20 -5.29 5.58
C CYS A 222 -8.73 -4.70 4.27
N THR A 223 -9.26 -5.57 3.41
CA THR A 223 -9.91 -5.22 2.16
C THR A 223 -11.41 -5.36 2.34
N PRO A 224 -12.25 -4.49 1.77
CA PRO A 224 -13.70 -4.68 1.79
C PRO A 224 -14.07 -6.11 1.38
N PRO A 225 -15.01 -6.77 2.09
CA PRO A 225 -15.42 -8.13 1.73
C PRO A 225 -16.09 -8.12 0.36
N ARG A 226 -15.94 -9.23 -0.38
CA ARG A 226 -16.66 -9.46 -1.63
C ARG A 226 -18.16 -9.20 -1.44
N PRO A 227 -18.80 -8.41 -2.30
CA PRO A 227 -20.23 -8.19 -2.24
C PRO A 227 -21.03 -9.50 -2.28
N ALA A 228 -21.98 -9.65 -1.36
CA ALA A 228 -22.80 -10.84 -1.28
C ALA A 228 -23.68 -11.00 -2.53
N GLY A 229 -23.80 -12.22 -3.03
CA GLY A 229 -24.63 -12.53 -4.20
C GLY A 229 -23.89 -12.59 -5.54
N TYR A 230 -22.61 -12.22 -5.59
CA TYR A 230 -21.82 -12.20 -6.84
C TYR A 230 -20.63 -13.16 -6.76
N PRO A 231 -20.78 -14.44 -7.19
CA PRO A 231 -19.80 -15.51 -6.96
C PRO A 231 -18.52 -15.41 -7.81
N ILE A 232 -18.46 -14.48 -8.75
CA ILE A 232 -17.40 -14.41 -9.75
C ILE A 232 -16.53 -13.20 -9.47
N ASP A 233 -15.29 -13.48 -9.07
CA ASP A 233 -14.30 -12.47 -8.73
C ASP A 233 -13.46 -12.06 -9.95
N GLY A 234 -13.15 -10.78 -10.01
CA GLY A 234 -12.21 -10.19 -10.94
C GLY A 234 -11.34 -9.13 -10.29
N LEU A 235 -10.45 -8.57 -11.09
CA LEU A 235 -9.58 -7.47 -10.71
C LEU A 235 -9.16 -6.68 -11.95
N ASP A 236 -8.56 -5.52 -11.74
CA ASP A 236 -7.79 -4.85 -12.77
C ASP A 236 -6.38 -4.49 -12.32
N THR A 237 -5.46 -4.46 -13.29
CA THR A 237 -4.04 -4.18 -13.05
C THR A 237 -3.49 -3.13 -13.98
N ALA A 238 -2.46 -2.46 -13.49
CA ALA A 238 -1.56 -1.63 -14.27
C ALA A 238 -0.13 -1.88 -13.78
N LYS A 239 0.83 -1.11 -14.29
CA LYS A 239 2.21 -1.09 -13.78
C LYS A 239 2.34 -0.94 -12.25
N TYR A 240 1.34 -0.38 -11.57
CA TYR A 240 1.36 -0.17 -10.12
C TYR A 240 1.32 -1.48 -9.32
N GLN A 241 0.80 -2.56 -9.90
CA GLN A 241 0.79 -3.89 -9.28
C GLN A 241 2.15 -4.62 -9.38
N HIS A 242 3.17 -3.98 -9.97
CA HIS A 242 4.54 -4.48 -10.08
C HIS A 242 5.51 -3.62 -9.25
N PRO A 243 5.39 -3.57 -7.91
CA PRO A 243 6.26 -2.74 -7.08
C PRO A 243 7.73 -3.17 -7.23
N GLY A 244 8.58 -2.23 -7.67
CA GLY A 244 9.98 -2.51 -7.99
C GLY A 244 10.18 -3.46 -9.18
N GLY A 245 9.20 -3.55 -10.08
CA GLY A 245 9.20 -4.46 -11.22
C GLY A 245 8.94 -5.93 -10.87
N ALA A 246 8.35 -6.18 -9.70
CA ALA A 246 8.04 -7.54 -9.27
C ALA A 246 6.91 -8.14 -10.13
N PRO A 247 7.09 -9.35 -10.69
CA PRO A 247 6.07 -9.96 -11.54
C PRO A 247 4.84 -10.39 -10.73
N ILE A 248 3.70 -10.42 -11.40
CA ILE A 248 2.45 -11.02 -10.91
C ILE A 248 2.47 -12.53 -11.15
N ASP A 249 2.21 -13.32 -10.11
CA ASP A 249 1.97 -14.76 -10.25
C ASP A 249 0.49 -15.00 -10.60
N TRP A 250 0.19 -14.94 -11.89
CA TRP A 250 -1.16 -15.14 -12.42
C TRP A 250 -1.75 -16.53 -12.14
N LYS A 251 -0.92 -17.55 -11.90
CA LYS A 251 -1.41 -18.88 -11.50
C LYS A 251 -1.92 -18.86 -10.06
N ALA A 252 -1.21 -18.18 -9.16
CA ALA A 252 -1.67 -17.96 -7.80
C ALA A 252 -2.96 -17.12 -7.77
N VAL A 253 -3.07 -16.11 -8.63
CA VAL A 253 -4.30 -15.31 -8.80
C VAL A 253 -5.46 -16.20 -9.25
N ARG A 254 -5.29 -17.02 -10.30
CA ARG A 254 -6.34 -17.96 -10.74
C ARG A 254 -6.73 -18.91 -9.61
N ALA A 255 -5.75 -19.46 -8.90
CA ALA A 255 -5.95 -20.43 -7.83
C ALA A 255 -6.67 -19.83 -6.61
N SER A 256 -6.67 -18.50 -6.45
CA SER A 256 -7.45 -17.84 -5.40
C SER A 256 -8.93 -17.70 -5.72
N GLY A 257 -9.37 -18.10 -6.92
CA GLY A 257 -10.76 -18.03 -7.36
C GLY A 257 -11.09 -16.85 -8.28
N VAL A 258 -10.10 -16.04 -8.66
CA VAL A 258 -10.29 -14.96 -9.65
C VAL A 258 -10.52 -15.57 -11.03
N GLU A 259 -11.59 -15.15 -11.70
CA GLU A 259 -12.04 -15.68 -12.99
C GLU A 259 -11.76 -14.71 -14.15
N PHE A 260 -11.68 -13.41 -13.89
CA PHE A 260 -11.34 -12.41 -14.91
C PHE A 260 -10.35 -11.34 -14.45
N ALA A 261 -9.65 -10.73 -15.40
CA ALA A 261 -8.79 -9.59 -15.14
C ALA A 261 -8.87 -8.57 -16.28
N THR A 262 -8.88 -7.28 -15.96
CA THR A 262 -8.61 -6.24 -16.96
C THR A 262 -7.19 -5.68 -16.77
N VAL A 263 -6.47 -5.43 -17.87
CA VAL A 263 -5.06 -5.04 -17.84
C VAL A 263 -4.88 -3.73 -18.57
N LYS A 264 -4.24 -2.75 -17.92
CA LYS A 264 -4.00 -1.44 -18.54
C LYS A 264 -3.21 -1.62 -19.83
N ALA A 265 -3.72 -1.05 -20.91
CA ALA A 265 -3.02 -1.08 -22.19
C ALA A 265 -2.41 0.27 -22.52
N THR A 266 -3.22 1.33 -22.51
CA THR A 266 -2.77 2.66 -22.90
C THR A 266 -3.41 3.74 -22.05
N ARG A 267 -2.76 4.91 -22.05
CA ARG A 267 -3.30 6.14 -21.49
C ARG A 267 -3.06 7.28 -22.47
N GLY A 268 -4.09 8.05 -22.78
CA GLY A 268 -3.96 9.15 -23.72
C GLY A 268 -3.46 8.71 -25.08
N THR A 269 -2.75 9.59 -25.77
CA THR A 269 -2.21 9.33 -27.12
C THR A 269 -0.79 8.77 -27.12
N ASN A 270 -0.12 8.70 -25.97
CA ASN A 270 1.34 8.53 -25.90
C ASN A 270 1.82 7.45 -24.92
N VAL A 271 1.00 6.99 -23.97
CA VAL A 271 1.44 5.99 -22.98
C VAL A 271 0.95 4.59 -23.36
N THR A 272 1.87 3.61 -23.35
CA THR A 272 1.55 2.18 -23.25
C THR A 272 2.01 1.71 -21.87
N ASP A 273 1.18 0.94 -21.20
CA ASP A 273 1.59 0.28 -19.96
C ASP A 273 2.69 -0.76 -20.27
N GLU A 274 3.78 -0.71 -19.52
CA GLU A 274 4.96 -1.54 -19.76
C GLU A 274 4.71 -3.04 -19.51
N TYR A 275 3.65 -3.38 -18.75
CA TYR A 275 3.27 -4.76 -18.46
C TYR A 275 2.12 -5.29 -19.33
N LEU A 276 1.56 -4.48 -20.23
CA LEU A 276 0.44 -4.90 -21.11
C LEU A 276 0.71 -6.26 -21.77
N ALA A 277 1.85 -6.41 -22.45
CA ALA A 277 2.14 -7.62 -23.21
C ALA A 277 2.38 -8.84 -22.31
N THR A 278 3.02 -8.65 -21.16
CA THR A 278 3.34 -9.76 -20.26
C THR A 278 2.12 -10.21 -19.46
N ASP A 279 1.38 -9.26 -18.89
CA ASP A 279 0.26 -9.58 -18.00
C ASP A 279 -0.94 -10.11 -18.77
N LEU A 280 -1.27 -9.51 -19.92
CA LEU A 280 -2.44 -9.93 -20.68
C LEU A 280 -2.33 -11.39 -21.13
N GLU A 281 -1.17 -11.81 -21.66
CA GLU A 281 -0.96 -13.20 -22.07
C GLU A 281 -0.75 -14.14 -20.87
N ALA A 282 -0.08 -13.69 -19.80
CA ALA A 282 0.12 -14.53 -18.60
C ALA A 282 -1.19 -14.80 -17.85
N ALA A 283 -2.05 -13.79 -17.68
CA ALA A 283 -3.38 -13.94 -17.11
C ALA A 283 -4.26 -14.87 -17.96
N ARG A 284 -4.25 -14.68 -19.29
CA ARG A 284 -4.96 -15.56 -20.23
C ARG A 284 -4.47 -17.01 -20.14
N THR A 285 -3.15 -17.21 -20.10
CA THR A 285 -2.53 -18.55 -19.99
C THR A 285 -2.83 -19.22 -18.65
N ALA A 286 -2.97 -18.43 -17.58
CA ALA A 286 -3.42 -18.93 -16.28
C ALA A 286 -4.91 -19.32 -16.27
N GLY A 287 -5.67 -18.99 -17.33
CA GLY A 287 -7.07 -19.37 -17.49
C GLY A 287 -8.07 -18.26 -17.13
N LEU A 288 -7.62 -17.04 -16.82
CA LEU A 288 -8.52 -15.91 -16.57
C LEU A 288 -9.10 -15.41 -17.90
N ALA A 289 -10.36 -14.95 -17.89
CA ALA A 289 -10.90 -14.15 -18.97
C ALA A 289 -10.27 -12.74 -18.90
N VAL A 290 -9.80 -12.19 -20.03
CA VAL A 290 -8.97 -10.97 -20.01
C VAL A 290 -9.47 -9.88 -20.95
N ALA A 291 -9.40 -8.63 -20.50
CA ALA A 291 -9.62 -7.45 -21.34
C ALA A 291 -8.47 -6.44 -21.19
N PRO A 292 -7.95 -5.86 -22.29
CA PRO A 292 -7.14 -4.66 -22.21
C PRO A 292 -8.03 -3.43 -21.97
N TYR A 293 -7.57 -2.48 -21.16
CA TYR A 293 -8.28 -1.21 -20.95
C TYR A 293 -7.49 0.03 -21.36
N HIS A 294 -8.22 1.08 -21.74
CA HIS A 294 -7.67 2.38 -22.11
C HIS A 294 -8.10 3.46 -21.12
N PHE A 295 -7.14 4.10 -20.45
CA PHE A 295 -7.39 5.28 -19.63
C PHE A 295 -7.50 6.53 -20.51
N TYR A 296 -8.70 7.10 -20.60
CA TYR A 296 -8.93 8.30 -21.40
C TYR A 296 -8.35 9.56 -20.74
N THR A 297 -7.62 10.38 -21.49
CA THR A 297 -7.16 11.70 -21.01
C THR A 297 -7.85 12.83 -21.75
N GLY A 298 -8.67 13.63 -21.06
CA GLY A 298 -9.36 14.79 -21.63
C GLY A 298 -8.54 16.08 -21.61
N THR A 299 -7.25 16.02 -21.96
CA THR A 299 -6.31 17.17 -21.92
C THR A 299 -6.34 18.01 -23.20
N SER A 300 -6.97 17.53 -24.27
CA SER A 300 -7.09 18.24 -25.55
C SER A 300 -8.38 17.85 -26.27
N PRO A 301 -9.02 18.77 -27.01
CA PRO A 301 -10.27 18.51 -27.73
C PRO A 301 -10.10 17.48 -28.86
N ASP A 302 -11.20 16.79 -29.18
CA ASP A 302 -11.34 15.94 -30.37
C ASP A 302 -10.30 14.79 -30.46
N THR A 303 -9.94 14.21 -29.31
CA THR A 303 -8.90 13.17 -29.25
C THR A 303 -9.44 11.75 -29.14
N GLY A 304 -10.75 11.55 -29.00
CA GLY A 304 -11.39 10.23 -28.90
C GLY A 304 -10.90 9.22 -29.94
N ALA A 305 -10.97 9.59 -31.24
CA ALA A 305 -10.54 8.72 -32.32
C ALA A 305 -9.02 8.43 -32.33
N ALA A 306 -8.18 9.43 -32.00
CA ALA A 306 -6.73 9.27 -31.95
C ALA A 306 -6.28 8.39 -30.77
N GLN A 307 -6.95 8.52 -29.62
CA GLN A 307 -6.75 7.65 -28.47
C GLN A 307 -7.20 6.21 -28.77
N ALA A 308 -8.27 6.02 -29.53
CA ALA A 308 -8.69 4.69 -30.02
C ALA A 308 -7.64 4.08 -30.95
N ASP A 309 -7.10 4.83 -31.92
CA ASP A 309 -6.03 4.34 -32.80
C ASP A 309 -4.81 3.86 -32.01
N ARG A 310 -4.43 4.64 -30.99
CA ARG A 310 -3.32 4.30 -30.10
C ARG A 310 -3.57 3.00 -29.34
N PHE A 311 -4.76 2.86 -28.76
CA PHE A 311 -5.18 1.66 -28.04
C PHE A 311 -5.21 0.44 -28.97
N ILE A 312 -5.87 0.54 -30.12
CA ILE A 312 -5.98 -0.54 -31.11
C ILE A 312 -4.59 -1.01 -31.53
N ALA A 313 -3.67 -0.09 -31.84
CA ALA A 313 -2.31 -0.43 -32.23
C ALA A 313 -1.54 -1.16 -31.13
N ALA A 314 -1.58 -0.67 -29.88
CA ALA A 314 -0.91 -1.29 -28.75
C ALA A 314 -1.45 -2.70 -28.46
N VAL A 315 -2.77 -2.83 -28.45
CA VAL A 315 -3.45 -4.08 -28.11
C VAL A 315 -3.24 -5.13 -29.20
N ARG A 316 -3.34 -4.78 -30.48
CA ARG A 316 -3.07 -5.71 -31.58
C ARG A 316 -1.63 -6.21 -31.59
N ALA A 317 -0.67 -5.40 -31.15
CA ALA A 317 0.72 -5.82 -31.03
C ALA A 317 0.93 -6.96 -29.99
N THR A 318 0.00 -7.15 -29.05
CA THR A 318 0.01 -8.29 -28.11
C THR A 318 -0.58 -9.58 -28.69
N GLY A 319 -1.18 -9.52 -29.89
CA GLY A 319 -1.96 -10.62 -30.46
C GLY A 319 -3.39 -10.74 -29.91
N TYR A 320 -3.83 -9.80 -29.07
CA TYR A 320 -5.23 -9.71 -28.65
C TYR A 320 -6.14 -9.39 -29.85
N THR A 321 -7.24 -10.14 -29.97
CA THR A 321 -8.16 -10.05 -31.11
C THR A 321 -9.57 -9.62 -30.71
N GLY A 322 -9.92 -9.76 -29.44
CA GLY A 322 -11.29 -9.61 -28.97
C GLY A 322 -12.20 -10.77 -29.36
N GLN A 323 -11.70 -11.75 -30.12
CA GLN A 323 -12.49 -12.87 -30.64
C GLN A 323 -11.98 -14.23 -30.16
N ARG A 324 -10.75 -14.30 -29.69
CA ARG A 324 -10.14 -15.53 -29.12
C ARG A 324 -10.90 -15.95 -27.87
N ALA A 325 -11.04 -17.25 -27.65
CA ALA A 325 -11.56 -17.77 -26.40
C ALA A 325 -10.74 -17.24 -25.20
N GLY A 326 -11.43 -16.63 -24.25
CA GLY A 326 -10.85 -15.89 -23.13
C GLY A 326 -10.68 -14.39 -23.33
N ASP A 327 -10.96 -13.84 -24.52
CA ASP A 327 -10.97 -12.38 -24.74
C ASP A 327 -12.34 -11.81 -24.32
N LEU A 328 -12.35 -11.03 -23.23
CA LEU A 328 -13.46 -10.14 -22.85
C LEU A 328 -13.40 -8.86 -23.68
N PRO A 329 -14.51 -8.18 -24.00
CA PRO A 329 -14.45 -6.95 -24.81
C PRO A 329 -13.51 -5.88 -24.22
N PRO A 330 -12.85 -5.07 -25.08
CA PRO A 330 -12.02 -3.96 -24.62
C PRO A 330 -12.74 -3.02 -23.66
N VAL A 331 -12.03 -2.47 -22.68
CA VAL A 331 -12.60 -1.55 -21.69
C VAL A 331 -12.17 -0.10 -21.95
N PHE A 332 -13.13 0.82 -21.96
CA PHE A 332 -12.92 2.26 -21.99
C PHE A 332 -13.01 2.81 -20.57
N ASP A 333 -11.88 3.23 -20.00
CA ASP A 333 -11.82 3.84 -18.68
C ASP A 333 -12.04 5.35 -18.81
N LEU A 334 -13.23 5.77 -18.37
CA LEU A 334 -13.74 7.12 -18.45
C LEU A 334 -14.06 7.65 -17.05
N GLU A 335 -13.16 8.47 -16.53
CA GLU A 335 -13.26 9.02 -15.18
C GLU A 335 -12.76 10.47 -15.06
N ARG A 336 -12.75 10.97 -13.82
CA ARG A 336 -12.27 12.31 -13.49
C ARG A 336 -10.77 12.43 -13.76
N MET A 337 -10.27 13.67 -13.76
CA MET A 337 -8.84 13.93 -13.88
C MET A 337 -8.05 13.19 -12.77
N ASP A 338 -6.95 12.54 -13.14
CA ASP A 338 -6.07 11.80 -12.23
C ASP A 338 -4.98 12.68 -11.58
N ASP A 339 -5.15 14.00 -11.63
CA ASP A 339 -4.29 14.99 -10.97
C ASP A 339 -4.63 15.19 -9.48
N GLY A 340 -5.52 14.35 -8.95
CA GLY A 340 -6.02 14.44 -7.58
C GLY A 340 -7.00 15.59 -7.34
N SER A 341 -7.35 16.38 -8.36
CA SER A 341 -8.23 17.53 -8.18
C SER A 341 -9.71 17.16 -8.14
N GLY A 342 -10.07 15.93 -8.51
CA GLY A 342 -11.47 15.49 -8.65
C GLY A 342 -12.27 16.26 -9.70
N ARG A 343 -11.60 16.94 -10.64
CA ARG A 343 -12.28 17.76 -11.65
C ARG A 343 -12.78 16.91 -12.80
N CYS A 344 -13.87 17.38 -13.41
CA CYS A 344 -14.30 16.88 -14.70
C CYS A 344 -13.24 17.20 -15.77
N PRO A 345 -12.93 16.26 -16.69
CA PRO A 345 -12.04 16.53 -17.81
C PRO A 345 -12.70 17.54 -18.75
N THR A 346 -11.96 18.59 -19.12
CA THR A 346 -12.45 19.61 -20.06
C THR A 346 -12.78 19.00 -21.44
N TYR A 347 -12.03 17.99 -21.87
CA TYR A 347 -12.12 17.39 -23.21
C TYR A 347 -12.37 15.88 -23.19
N GLY A 348 -13.23 15.43 -22.27
CA GLY A 348 -13.77 14.06 -22.25
C GLY A 348 -15.27 14.09 -22.43
N THR A 349 -15.73 14.51 -23.62
CA THR A 349 -17.15 14.74 -23.92
C THR A 349 -17.87 13.45 -24.31
N VAL A 350 -19.20 13.52 -24.46
CA VAL A 350 -19.99 12.42 -25.04
C VAL A 350 -19.51 12.09 -26.45
N ASP A 351 -19.18 13.10 -27.26
CA ASP A 351 -18.78 12.90 -28.66
C ASP A 351 -17.38 12.27 -28.76
N ASP A 352 -16.41 12.70 -27.94
CA ASP A 352 -15.09 12.06 -27.85
C ASP A 352 -15.21 10.60 -27.43
N THR A 353 -16.04 10.33 -26.42
CA THR A 353 -16.29 8.99 -25.91
C THR A 353 -16.89 8.10 -27.00
N LYS A 354 -17.89 8.60 -27.74
CA LYS A 354 -18.48 7.86 -28.86
C LYS A 354 -17.47 7.61 -29.99
N ALA A 355 -16.65 8.60 -30.31
CA ALA A 355 -15.61 8.45 -31.33
C ALA A 355 -14.61 7.33 -30.97
N TRP A 356 -14.25 7.20 -29.68
CA TRP A 356 -13.42 6.09 -29.22
C TRP A 356 -14.17 4.75 -29.31
N LEU A 357 -15.38 4.68 -28.75
CA LEU A 357 -16.17 3.45 -28.66
C LEU A 357 -16.50 2.88 -30.04
N ASP A 358 -16.98 3.71 -30.97
CA ASP A 358 -17.35 3.28 -32.32
C ASP A 358 -16.13 2.73 -33.07
N LYS A 359 -14.95 3.34 -32.88
CA LYS A 359 -13.71 2.90 -33.54
C LYS A 359 -13.18 1.59 -32.98
N VAL A 360 -13.23 1.42 -31.66
CA VAL A 360 -12.79 0.19 -31.00
C VAL A 360 -13.77 -0.96 -31.27
N GLU A 361 -15.07 -0.70 -31.27
CA GLU A 361 -16.09 -1.68 -31.65
C GLU A 361 -15.87 -2.16 -33.09
N ALA A 362 -15.64 -1.25 -34.03
CA ALA A 362 -15.33 -1.59 -35.42
C ALA A 362 -14.01 -2.38 -35.55
N ALA A 363 -13.01 -2.09 -34.73
CA ALA A 363 -11.68 -2.72 -34.83
C ALA A 363 -11.62 -4.15 -34.28
N PHE A 364 -12.44 -4.47 -33.28
CA PHE A 364 -12.43 -5.77 -32.59
C PHE A 364 -13.73 -6.57 -32.81
N GLY A 365 -14.79 -5.97 -33.36
CA GLY A 365 -16.08 -6.63 -33.56
C GLY A 365 -16.76 -7.01 -32.24
N ARG A 366 -16.46 -6.30 -31.16
CA ARG A 366 -17.05 -6.50 -29.82
C ARG A 366 -17.48 -5.14 -29.29
N THR A 367 -18.69 -5.06 -28.74
CA THR A 367 -19.17 -3.87 -28.03
C THR A 367 -18.27 -3.62 -26.80
N PRO A 368 -17.53 -2.49 -26.72
CA PRO A 368 -16.64 -2.21 -25.61
C PRO A 368 -17.40 -2.05 -24.29
N ILE A 369 -16.73 -2.39 -23.18
CA ILE A 369 -17.22 -2.13 -21.82
C ILE A 369 -16.81 -0.70 -21.45
N ILE A 370 -17.66 0.06 -20.78
CA ILE A 370 -17.29 1.38 -20.22
C ILE A 370 -17.05 1.20 -18.72
N TYR A 371 -15.82 1.47 -18.29
CA TYR A 371 -15.50 1.68 -16.89
C TYR A 371 -15.79 3.14 -16.51
N THR A 372 -16.55 3.37 -15.44
CA THR A 372 -16.83 4.71 -14.92
C THR A 372 -17.46 4.71 -13.53
N GLN A 373 -17.63 5.90 -12.95
CA GLN A 373 -18.47 6.14 -11.78
C GLN A 373 -19.80 6.78 -12.21
N LYS A 374 -20.93 6.38 -11.62
CA LYS A 374 -22.23 7.04 -11.92
C LYS A 374 -22.16 8.56 -11.67
N SER A 375 -21.56 8.96 -10.56
CA SER A 375 -21.38 10.38 -10.20
C SER A 375 -20.57 11.16 -11.23
N PHE A 376 -19.60 10.51 -11.90
CA PHE A 376 -18.88 11.15 -13.00
C PHE A 376 -19.81 11.42 -14.19
N LEU A 377 -20.64 10.46 -14.60
CA LEU A 377 -21.56 10.65 -15.71
C LEU A 377 -22.61 11.74 -15.41
N ASP A 378 -23.11 11.75 -14.17
CA ASP A 378 -24.07 12.75 -13.72
C ASP A 378 -23.46 14.16 -13.75
N ASP A 379 -22.31 14.34 -13.08
CA ASP A 379 -21.69 15.64 -12.84
C ASP A 379 -20.95 16.19 -14.06
N CYS A 380 -20.25 15.32 -14.80
CA CYS A 380 -19.32 15.73 -15.86
C CYS A 380 -19.93 15.61 -17.26
N LEU A 381 -20.92 14.73 -17.45
CA LEU A 381 -21.53 14.46 -18.76
C LEU A 381 -23.03 14.73 -18.79
N GLY A 382 -23.54 15.52 -17.84
CA GLY A 382 -24.92 15.98 -17.84
C GLY A 382 -25.94 14.85 -17.73
N SER A 383 -25.60 13.78 -17.02
CA SER A 383 -26.46 12.61 -16.83
C SER A 383 -26.93 11.98 -18.16
N THR A 384 -26.04 11.96 -19.14
CA THR A 384 -26.28 11.47 -20.50
C THR A 384 -26.84 10.03 -20.54
N THR A 385 -27.71 9.76 -21.51
CA THR A 385 -28.20 8.41 -21.84
C THR A 385 -27.48 7.79 -23.02
N ALA A 386 -26.49 8.48 -23.61
CA ALA A 386 -25.80 8.06 -24.82
C ALA A 386 -25.08 6.71 -24.70
N PHE A 387 -24.81 6.27 -23.47
CA PHE A 387 -24.07 5.05 -23.18
C PHE A 387 -24.94 3.85 -22.77
N ALA A 388 -26.27 3.99 -22.78
CA ALA A 388 -27.22 3.00 -22.29
C ALA A 388 -27.10 1.59 -22.92
N ARG A 389 -26.52 1.48 -24.12
CA ARG A 389 -26.34 0.17 -24.82
C ARG A 389 -25.08 -0.58 -24.42
N TYR A 390 -24.09 0.09 -23.82
CA TYR A 390 -22.79 -0.50 -23.56
C TYR A 390 -22.82 -1.25 -22.23
N PRO A 391 -22.14 -2.40 -22.11
CA PRO A 391 -21.87 -3.00 -20.81
C PRO A 391 -21.06 -2.03 -19.93
N LEU A 392 -21.33 -2.05 -18.63
CA LEU A 392 -20.71 -1.15 -17.67
C LEU A 392 -19.85 -1.91 -16.66
N GLN A 393 -18.63 -1.42 -16.42
CA GLN A 393 -17.86 -1.69 -15.22
C GLN A 393 -18.01 -0.48 -14.30
N LEU A 394 -18.81 -0.59 -13.25
CA LEU A 394 -19.09 0.54 -12.37
C LEU A 394 -18.16 0.53 -11.16
N ALA A 395 -17.50 1.65 -10.89
CA ALA A 395 -16.76 1.84 -9.64
C ALA A 395 -17.65 2.48 -8.57
N ASP A 396 -17.79 1.81 -7.43
CA ASP A 396 -18.46 2.34 -6.23
C ASP A 396 -18.00 1.57 -4.99
N TYR A 397 -17.22 2.23 -4.12
CA TYR A 397 -16.57 1.56 -2.99
C TYR A 397 -17.36 1.66 -1.68
N ARG A 398 -18.61 2.16 -1.74
CA ARG A 398 -19.43 2.29 -0.53
C ARG A 398 -19.77 0.89 -0.01
N GLN A 399 -19.47 0.63 1.26
CA GLN A 399 -19.83 -0.64 1.90
C GLN A 399 -21.32 -0.75 2.24
N SER A 400 -22.06 0.35 2.16
CA SER A 400 -23.49 0.42 2.48
C SER A 400 -24.41 -0.05 1.34
N ILE A 401 -23.86 -0.39 0.17
CA ILE A 401 -24.63 -0.80 -1.00
C ILE A 401 -24.47 -2.29 -1.29
N SER A 402 -25.54 -2.91 -1.78
CA SER A 402 -25.53 -4.30 -2.28
C SER A 402 -25.42 -4.39 -3.81
N GLN A 403 -25.52 -3.25 -4.49
CA GLN A 403 -25.34 -3.10 -5.92
C GLN A 403 -25.05 -1.63 -6.26
N PRO A 404 -24.23 -1.34 -7.29
CA PRO A 404 -23.98 0.03 -7.72
C PRO A 404 -25.24 0.65 -8.34
N PRO A 405 -25.46 1.96 -8.16
CA PRO A 405 -26.56 2.65 -8.82
C PRO A 405 -26.31 2.74 -10.34
N LEU A 406 -27.33 2.49 -11.13
CA LEU A 406 -27.23 2.51 -12.60
C LEU A 406 -27.19 3.93 -13.15
N PRO A 407 -26.33 4.23 -14.14
CA PRO A 407 -26.40 5.45 -14.94
C PRO A 407 -27.71 5.56 -15.72
N ASN A 408 -28.09 6.79 -16.09
CA ASN A 408 -29.33 7.06 -16.82
C ASN A 408 -29.44 6.24 -18.12
N GLY A 409 -30.62 5.66 -18.34
CA GLY A 409 -30.92 4.82 -19.51
C GLY A 409 -30.35 3.40 -19.44
N SER A 410 -29.41 3.13 -18.54
CA SER A 410 -28.85 1.78 -18.36
C SER A 410 -29.82 0.91 -17.57
N THR A 411 -29.95 -0.36 -17.96
CA THR A 411 -30.83 -1.32 -17.30
C THR A 411 -30.08 -2.35 -16.47
N THR A 412 -28.77 -2.45 -16.65
CA THR A 412 -27.88 -3.37 -15.93
C THR A 412 -26.43 -2.86 -15.96
N TRP A 413 -25.57 -3.55 -15.22
CA TRP A 413 -24.11 -3.42 -15.23
C TRP A 413 -23.50 -4.82 -15.39
N ALA A 414 -22.29 -4.90 -15.92
CA ALA A 414 -21.58 -6.16 -16.16
C ALA A 414 -20.59 -6.48 -15.04
N MET A 415 -19.82 -5.48 -14.61
CA MET A 415 -18.80 -5.60 -13.57
C MET A 415 -18.97 -4.48 -12.53
N TRP A 416 -18.62 -4.76 -11.28
CA TRP A 416 -18.63 -3.78 -10.20
C TRP A 416 -17.29 -3.81 -9.48
N GLN A 417 -16.51 -2.75 -9.68
CA GLN A 417 -15.29 -2.48 -8.93
C GLN A 417 -15.69 -1.93 -7.56
N TYR A 418 -15.56 -2.76 -6.53
CA TYR A 418 -16.09 -2.46 -5.20
C TYR A 418 -15.00 -2.03 -4.20
N THR A 419 -13.73 -2.15 -4.60
CA THR A 419 -12.58 -1.63 -3.85
C THR A 419 -11.35 -1.53 -4.75
N ASP A 420 -10.43 -0.63 -4.43
CA ASP A 420 -9.07 -0.49 -4.99
C ASP A 420 -7.97 -1.05 -4.04
N ALA A 421 -8.37 -1.63 -2.91
CA ALA A 421 -7.48 -2.00 -1.81
C ALA A 421 -7.35 -3.53 -1.64
N ALA A 422 -7.84 -4.33 -2.58
CA ALA A 422 -7.85 -5.77 -2.51
C ALA A 422 -6.44 -6.39 -2.57
N LEU A 423 -6.27 -7.52 -1.88
CA LEU A 423 -5.02 -8.27 -1.84
C LEU A 423 -5.26 -9.66 -2.41
N PHE A 424 -4.59 -9.96 -3.51
CA PHE A 424 -4.68 -11.26 -4.17
C PHE A 424 -3.40 -12.05 -3.97
N PRO A 425 -3.49 -13.36 -3.67
CA PRO A 425 -2.36 -14.26 -3.82
C PRO A 425 -1.71 -14.08 -5.20
N GLY A 426 -0.40 -13.83 -5.22
CA GLY A 426 0.36 -13.59 -6.45
C GLY A 426 0.59 -12.12 -6.83
N ILE A 427 -0.08 -11.17 -6.17
CA ILE A 427 0.14 -9.73 -6.36
C ILE A 427 0.77 -9.14 -5.08
N LYS A 428 1.84 -8.36 -5.24
CA LYS A 428 2.62 -7.81 -4.11
C LYS A 428 2.19 -6.42 -3.66
N ALA A 429 1.20 -5.84 -4.32
CA ALA A 429 0.62 -4.55 -4.02
C ALA A 429 -0.91 -4.67 -3.99
N PRO A 430 -1.62 -3.74 -3.33
CA PRO A 430 -3.07 -3.63 -3.49
C PRO A 430 -3.47 -3.51 -4.96
N ALA A 431 -4.57 -4.17 -5.30
CA ALA A 431 -5.22 -4.10 -6.59
C ALA A 431 -6.69 -3.79 -6.39
N THR A 432 -7.38 -3.45 -7.45
CA THR A 432 -8.83 -3.38 -7.43
C THR A 432 -9.43 -4.77 -7.34
N ALA A 433 -10.63 -4.87 -6.78
CA ALA A 433 -11.45 -6.07 -6.89
C ALA A 433 -12.78 -5.73 -7.53
N ASP A 434 -13.16 -6.60 -8.45
CA ASP A 434 -14.39 -6.56 -9.19
C ASP A 434 -15.22 -7.79 -8.89
N VAL A 435 -16.54 -7.64 -8.99
CA VAL A 435 -17.45 -8.77 -9.13
C VAL A 435 -18.20 -8.71 -10.45
N PHE A 436 -18.53 -9.87 -11.02
CA PHE A 436 -19.34 -9.95 -12.24
C PHE A 436 -20.82 -10.17 -11.94
N ASN A 437 -21.69 -9.45 -12.65
CA ASN A 437 -23.14 -9.56 -12.55
C ASN A 437 -23.68 -10.67 -13.46
N GLY A 438 -23.54 -11.92 -13.02
CA GLY A 438 -24.05 -13.06 -13.76
C GLY A 438 -23.50 -14.40 -13.28
N THR A 439 -23.82 -15.43 -14.04
CA THR A 439 -23.30 -16.79 -13.83
C THR A 439 -21.96 -16.99 -14.52
N GLN A 440 -21.29 -18.12 -14.26
CA GLN A 440 -20.07 -18.50 -15.00
C GLN A 440 -20.35 -18.62 -16.50
N ASP A 441 -21.50 -19.17 -16.89
CA ASP A 441 -21.90 -19.28 -18.29
C ASP A 441 -22.07 -17.90 -18.95
N ASP A 442 -22.52 -16.89 -18.21
CA ASP A 442 -22.62 -15.51 -18.70
C ASP A 442 -21.22 -14.91 -18.94
N LEU A 443 -20.29 -15.12 -18.01
CA LEU A 443 -18.89 -14.67 -18.16
C LEU A 443 -18.22 -15.39 -19.33
N ASP A 444 -18.39 -16.71 -19.43
CA ASP A 444 -17.80 -17.52 -20.50
C ASP A 444 -18.34 -17.09 -21.87
N ARG A 445 -19.66 -16.82 -22.00
CA ARG A 445 -20.23 -16.21 -23.21
C ARG A 445 -19.61 -14.85 -23.52
N LEU A 446 -19.43 -13.98 -22.52
CA LEU A 446 -18.78 -12.68 -22.70
C LEU A 446 -17.30 -12.84 -23.11
N ALA A 447 -16.64 -13.91 -22.70
CA ALA A 447 -15.25 -14.21 -23.01
C ALA A 447 -15.05 -15.11 -24.24
N ASN A 448 -16.12 -15.45 -24.99
CA ASN A 448 -16.10 -16.41 -26.10
C ASN A 448 -15.55 -17.81 -25.70
N ARG A 449 -15.90 -18.30 -24.51
CA ARG A 449 -15.48 -19.61 -23.99
C ARG A 449 -16.56 -20.67 -24.12
#